data_AF-A0A9Q1MKK1-F1
#
_entry.id   AF-A0A9Q1MKK1-F1
#
_cell.length_a   1.000
_cell.length_b   1.000
_cell.length_c   1.000
_cell.angle_alpha   90.00
_cell.angle_beta   90.00
_cell.angle_gamma   90.00
#
_symmetry.space_group_name_H-M   'P 1'
#
loop_
_entity.id
_entity.type
_entity.pdbx_description
1 polymer ?
#
loop_
_entity_poly.entity_id
_entity_poly.type
_entity_poly.pdbx_seq_one_letter_code
_entity_poly.pdbx_strand_id
1 'polypeptide(L)'
;MADAGKKKVAIAGIASILLVACVVGTAVTLTKNNGDSGAQVSTSSKSVEAICQPTQYKETCEKSLNSAKNTSDPKELIKQAFDSTVNEIASSIKNSAPFKEAANDPRTKDALKICDEVLDRSIEEIKRSFSKIDSNDLNKLIKEYIYDVRSWLSSAVTFEETCIDAFANTTGDTGEKMKKILKTANELSSVALDIVGNFEEQMVGLQGLGITNRRLLTAEAEYQNRGSGANTDKRVTWKNYIKNPPQDVIAKFAPGVVLRAGDNTDGWVTKTGVPYEPGMMKM
;
A
#
# COMPACT_ATOMS: atom_id res chain seq x y z
N MET A 1 -17.58 -25.60 22.04
CA MET A 1 -16.81 -26.41 21.07
C MET A 1 -17.50 -26.33 19.70
N ALA A 2 -17.24 -25.29 18.89
CA ALA A 2 -17.85 -25.17 17.55
C ALA A 2 -17.05 -24.28 16.56
N ASP A 3 -15.82 -23.87 16.90
CA ASP A 3 -15.09 -22.81 16.16
C ASP A 3 -13.65 -23.20 15.76
N ALA A 4 -13.41 -24.50 15.56
CA ALA A 4 -12.13 -25.00 15.03
C ALA A 4 -12.23 -25.51 13.58
N GLY A 5 -13.45 -25.79 13.09
CA GLY A 5 -13.69 -26.38 11.76
C GLY A 5 -13.69 -25.37 10.61
N LYS A 6 -14.18 -24.14 10.83
CA LYS A 6 -14.32 -23.13 9.76
C LYS A 6 -12.97 -22.56 9.28
N LYS A 7 -11.98 -22.45 10.18
CA LYS A 7 -10.64 -21.95 9.85
C LYS A 7 -9.83 -22.91 8.97
N LYS A 8 -10.03 -24.22 9.09
CA LYS A 8 -9.33 -25.22 8.25
C LYS A 8 -9.86 -25.27 6.82
N VAL A 9 -11.13 -24.97 6.61
CA VAL A 9 -11.76 -24.95 5.27
C VAL A 9 -11.32 -23.73 4.46
N ALA A 10 -11.12 -22.57 5.10
CA ALA A 10 -10.61 -21.38 4.42
C ALA A 10 -9.15 -21.55 3.94
N ILE A 11 -8.31 -22.22 4.74
CA ILE A 11 -6.90 -22.48 4.40
C ILE A 11 -6.78 -23.55 3.29
N ALA A 12 -7.65 -24.57 3.29
CA ALA A 12 -7.71 -25.58 2.23
C ALA A 12 -8.22 -25.02 0.88
N GLY A 13 -9.10 -24.01 0.92
CA GLY A 13 -9.54 -23.29 -0.29
C GLY A 13 -8.41 -22.49 -0.96
N ILE A 14 -7.53 -21.86 -0.17
CA ILE A 14 -6.48 -20.96 -0.68
C ILE A 14 -5.27 -21.73 -1.24
N ALA A 15 -4.88 -22.85 -0.63
CA ALA A 15 -3.86 -23.74 -1.20
C ALA A 15 -4.32 -24.38 -2.54
N SER A 16 -5.62 -24.59 -2.69
CA SER A 16 -6.21 -25.05 -3.95
C SER A 16 -6.18 -23.97 -5.04
N ILE A 17 -6.21 -22.67 -4.68
CA ILE A 17 -6.17 -21.56 -5.64
C ILE A 17 -4.76 -21.38 -6.24
N LEU A 18 -3.70 -21.54 -5.44
CA LEU A 18 -2.32 -21.55 -5.96
C LEU A 18 -2.06 -22.78 -6.85
N LEU A 19 -2.65 -23.93 -6.52
CA LEU A 19 -2.58 -25.13 -7.37
C LEU A 19 -3.36 -24.99 -8.68
N VAL A 20 -4.50 -24.31 -8.71
CA VAL A 20 -5.25 -24.06 -9.95
C VAL A 20 -4.46 -23.15 -10.90
N ALA A 21 -3.68 -22.17 -10.40
CA ALA A 21 -2.78 -21.38 -11.23
C ALA A 21 -1.63 -22.22 -11.82
N CYS A 22 -1.09 -23.20 -11.08
CA CYS A 22 -0.03 -24.07 -11.57
C CYS A 22 -0.50 -25.22 -12.48
N VAL A 23 -1.71 -25.76 -12.30
CA VAL A 23 -2.21 -26.94 -13.06
C VAL A 23 -2.87 -26.55 -14.39
N VAL A 24 -3.49 -25.37 -14.49
CA VAL A 24 -4.17 -24.95 -15.74
C VAL A 24 -3.19 -24.52 -16.83
N GLY A 25 -1.93 -24.18 -16.47
CA GLY A 25 -0.85 -23.97 -17.45
C GLY A 25 -0.48 -25.23 -18.26
N THR A 26 -0.85 -26.42 -17.80
CA THR A 26 -0.54 -27.70 -18.47
C THR A 26 -1.74 -28.39 -19.12
N ALA A 27 -2.96 -27.87 -18.96
CA ALA A 27 -4.17 -28.52 -19.48
C ALA A 27 -4.83 -27.73 -20.63
N VAL A 28 -4.04 -27.24 -21.60
CA VAL A 28 -4.56 -26.92 -22.93
C VAL A 28 -4.33 -28.13 -23.83
N THR A 29 -5.10 -29.19 -23.60
CA THR A 29 -5.26 -30.29 -24.56
C THR A 29 -6.75 -30.53 -24.79
N LEU A 30 -7.22 -29.96 -25.90
CA LEU A 30 -8.33 -30.39 -26.76
C LEU A 30 -9.64 -30.86 -26.10
N THR A 31 -10.72 -30.12 -26.30
CA THR A 31 -11.92 -30.70 -26.96
C THR A 31 -12.79 -29.61 -27.59
N LYS A 32 -13.10 -29.80 -28.87
CA LYS A 32 -14.07 -29.01 -29.65
C LYS A 32 -15.34 -29.83 -29.79
N ASN A 33 -16.48 -29.35 -29.29
CA ASN A 33 -17.70 -29.10 -30.09
C ASN A 33 -18.92 -28.66 -29.27
N ASN A 34 -19.68 -27.78 -29.91
CA ASN A 34 -21.11 -27.47 -29.79
C ASN A 34 -21.64 -26.72 -28.56
N GLY A 35 -21.75 -25.41 -28.74
CA GLY A 35 -23.05 -24.73 -28.72
C GLY A 35 -23.73 -24.60 -27.37
N ASP A 36 -23.26 -23.66 -26.55
CA ASP A 36 -24.13 -22.86 -25.68
C ASP A 36 -23.48 -21.50 -25.43
N SER A 37 -24.27 -20.42 -25.57
CA SER A 37 -23.85 -19.04 -25.34
C SER A 37 -23.89 -18.73 -23.84
N GLY A 38 -23.06 -19.42 -23.07
CA GLY A 38 -22.77 -19.07 -21.68
C GLY A 38 -21.60 -18.09 -21.64
N ALA A 39 -21.79 -16.93 -20.99
CA ALA A 39 -20.74 -15.92 -20.84
C ALA A 39 -19.43 -16.56 -20.35
N GLN A 40 -18.44 -16.60 -21.23
CA GLN A 40 -17.11 -17.11 -20.93
C GLN A 40 -16.41 -16.09 -20.01
N VAL A 41 -16.65 -16.20 -18.71
CA VAL A 41 -15.91 -15.46 -17.67
C VAL A 41 -14.44 -15.86 -17.82
N SER A 42 -13.62 -14.97 -18.41
CA SER A 42 -12.20 -15.23 -18.65
C SER A 42 -11.47 -15.42 -17.32
N THR A 43 -10.48 -16.33 -17.27
CA THR A 43 -9.65 -16.56 -16.05
C THR A 43 -9.06 -15.28 -15.48
N SER A 44 -8.75 -14.30 -16.34
CA SER A 44 -8.30 -12.95 -15.97
C SER A 44 -9.32 -12.19 -15.10
N SER A 45 -10.61 -12.29 -15.38
CA SER A 45 -11.65 -11.60 -14.60
C SER A 45 -11.76 -12.09 -13.14
N LYS A 46 -11.60 -13.39 -12.90
CA LYS A 46 -11.56 -13.95 -11.53
C LYS A 46 -10.30 -13.54 -10.76
N SER A 47 -9.15 -13.46 -11.44
CA SER A 47 -7.91 -12.97 -10.84
C SER A 47 -8.02 -11.50 -10.44
N VAL A 48 -8.63 -10.66 -11.29
CA VAL A 48 -8.91 -9.25 -11.00
C VAL A 48 -9.85 -9.13 -9.81
N GLU A 49 -10.97 -9.87 -9.80
CA GLU A 49 -11.92 -9.87 -8.69
C GLU A 49 -11.24 -10.23 -7.36
N ALA A 50 -10.34 -11.25 -7.37
CA ALA A 50 -9.61 -11.68 -6.19
C ALA A 50 -8.61 -10.61 -5.68
N ILE A 51 -7.90 -9.94 -6.56
CA ILE A 51 -6.97 -8.85 -6.21
C ILE A 51 -7.70 -7.63 -5.68
N CYS A 52 -8.91 -7.36 -6.17
CA CYS A 52 -9.74 -6.24 -5.73
C CYS A 52 -10.63 -6.54 -4.52
N GLN A 53 -10.69 -7.79 -4.03
CA GLN A 53 -11.44 -8.12 -2.81
C GLN A 53 -11.04 -7.34 -1.55
N PRO A 54 -9.74 -7.15 -1.22
CA PRO A 54 -9.34 -6.53 0.05
C PRO A 54 -9.60 -5.02 0.10
N THR A 55 -9.82 -4.35 -1.04
CA THR A 55 -9.97 -2.90 -1.07
C THR A 55 -11.42 -2.44 -0.90
N GLN A 56 -11.58 -1.27 -0.29
CA GLN A 56 -12.87 -0.57 -0.24
C GLN A 56 -13.26 0.07 -1.59
N TYR A 57 -12.29 0.31 -2.49
CA TYR A 57 -12.51 0.94 -3.79
C TYR A 57 -12.59 -0.09 -4.94
N LYS A 58 -13.52 -1.04 -4.81
CA LYS A 58 -13.63 -2.20 -5.71
C LYS A 58 -13.78 -1.81 -7.18
N GLU A 59 -14.71 -0.90 -7.49
CA GLU A 59 -14.96 -0.43 -8.85
C GLU A 59 -13.72 0.23 -9.46
N THR A 60 -13.05 1.10 -8.69
CA THR A 60 -11.82 1.78 -9.13
C THR A 60 -10.68 0.77 -9.38
N CYS A 61 -10.55 -0.24 -8.53
CA CYS A 61 -9.59 -1.32 -8.69
C CYS A 61 -9.85 -2.17 -9.95
N GLU A 62 -11.09 -2.61 -10.15
CA GLU A 62 -11.44 -3.41 -11.34
C GLU A 62 -11.26 -2.60 -12.62
N LYS A 63 -11.63 -1.32 -12.60
CA LYS A 63 -11.45 -0.41 -13.72
C LYS A 63 -9.97 -0.21 -14.07
N SER A 64 -9.09 -0.09 -13.07
CA SER A 64 -7.65 0.11 -13.31
C SER A 64 -6.94 -1.13 -13.82
N LEU A 65 -7.52 -2.31 -13.58
CA LEU A 65 -7.04 -3.61 -14.05
C LEU A 65 -7.71 -4.09 -15.35
N ASN A 66 -8.70 -3.35 -15.87
CA ASN A 66 -9.40 -3.72 -17.11
C ASN A 66 -8.50 -3.79 -18.35
N SER A 67 -7.31 -3.19 -18.33
CA SER A 67 -6.27 -3.32 -19.36
C SER A 67 -5.51 -4.65 -19.29
N ALA A 68 -5.54 -5.35 -18.15
CA ALA A 68 -4.84 -6.61 -17.93
C ALA A 68 -5.55 -7.84 -18.52
N LYS A 69 -6.34 -7.66 -19.61
CA LYS A 69 -7.29 -8.65 -20.13
C LYS A 69 -6.71 -10.04 -20.42
N ASN A 70 -5.39 -10.15 -20.55
CA ASN A 70 -4.69 -11.36 -20.99
C ASN A 70 -3.74 -11.97 -19.95
N THR A 71 -3.76 -11.51 -18.69
CA THR A 71 -2.92 -12.10 -17.64
C THR A 71 -3.72 -12.46 -16.38
N SER A 72 -3.31 -13.55 -15.75
CA SER A 72 -3.74 -13.98 -14.42
C SER A 72 -2.57 -13.97 -13.43
N ASP A 73 -1.39 -13.48 -13.85
CA ASP A 73 -0.20 -13.39 -13.00
C ASP A 73 -0.37 -12.24 -11.99
N PRO A 74 -0.35 -12.52 -10.68
CA PRO A 74 -0.46 -11.49 -9.64
C PRO A 74 0.58 -10.38 -9.75
N LYS A 75 1.82 -10.68 -10.17
CA LYS A 75 2.87 -9.66 -10.31
C LYS A 75 2.56 -8.69 -11.45
N GLU A 76 2.12 -9.20 -12.59
CA GLU A 76 1.70 -8.38 -13.74
C GLU A 76 0.45 -7.55 -13.41
N LEU A 77 -0.48 -8.10 -12.62
CA LEU A 77 -1.66 -7.36 -12.17
C LEU A 77 -1.28 -6.24 -11.19
N ILE A 78 -0.38 -6.49 -10.24
CA ILE A 78 0.15 -5.46 -9.34
C ILE A 78 0.88 -4.37 -10.13
N LYS A 79 1.72 -4.76 -11.10
CA LYS A 79 2.39 -3.82 -12.02
C LYS A 79 1.38 -2.93 -12.73
N GLN A 80 0.34 -3.53 -13.31
CA GLN A 80 -0.70 -2.79 -14.02
C GLN A 80 -1.42 -1.80 -13.09
N ALA A 81 -1.73 -2.20 -11.84
CA ALA A 81 -2.32 -1.29 -10.87
C ALA A 81 -1.41 -0.08 -10.61
N PHE A 82 -0.11 -0.31 -10.40
CA PHE A 82 0.86 0.74 -10.11
C PHE A 82 1.08 1.67 -11.31
N ASP A 83 1.18 1.12 -12.52
CA ASP A 83 1.28 1.89 -13.75
C ASP A 83 0.02 2.75 -13.97
N SER A 84 -1.17 2.20 -13.70
CA SER A 84 -2.42 2.96 -13.74
C SER A 84 -2.40 4.11 -12.74
N THR A 85 -1.95 3.90 -11.50
CA THR A 85 -1.82 4.96 -10.48
C THR A 85 -0.85 6.07 -10.93
N VAL A 86 0.35 5.69 -11.38
CA VAL A 86 1.37 6.65 -11.86
C VAL A 86 0.83 7.48 -13.02
N ASN A 87 0.15 6.85 -13.98
CA ASN A 87 -0.41 7.54 -15.14
C ASN A 87 -1.55 8.48 -14.75
N GLU A 88 -2.38 8.11 -13.78
CA GLU A 88 -3.46 8.96 -13.27
C GLU A 88 -2.88 10.21 -12.58
N ILE A 89 -1.90 10.04 -11.68
CA ILE A 89 -1.24 11.18 -11.00
C ILE A 89 -0.56 12.09 -12.03
N ALA A 90 0.24 11.51 -12.94
CA ALA A 90 0.94 12.29 -13.96
C ALA A 90 -0.04 13.04 -14.90
N SER A 91 -1.19 12.45 -15.19
CA SER A 91 -2.24 13.09 -15.99
C SER A 91 -2.92 14.21 -15.21
N SER A 92 -3.15 14.04 -13.91
CA SER A 92 -3.69 15.07 -13.02
C SER A 92 -2.80 16.31 -12.93
N ILE A 93 -1.47 16.12 -12.92
CA ILE A 93 -0.49 17.20 -13.02
C ILE A 93 -0.54 17.85 -14.40
N LYS A 94 -0.33 17.07 -15.48
CA LYS A 94 -0.11 17.61 -16.82
C LYS A 94 -1.36 18.18 -17.48
N ASN A 95 -2.54 17.66 -17.16
CA ASN A 95 -3.76 17.97 -17.89
C ASN A 95 -4.71 18.93 -17.17
N SER A 96 -4.50 19.20 -15.88
CA SER A 96 -5.46 20.00 -15.14
C SER A 96 -5.29 21.50 -15.38
N ALA A 97 -6.43 22.17 -15.55
CA ALA A 97 -6.50 23.62 -15.77
C ALA A 97 -5.77 24.42 -14.68
N PRO A 98 -5.86 24.09 -13.37
CA PRO A 98 -5.11 24.79 -12.33
C PRO A 98 -3.60 24.87 -12.55
N PHE A 99 -2.97 23.80 -13.06
CA PHE A 99 -1.53 23.80 -13.34
C PHE A 99 -1.18 24.50 -14.66
N LYS A 100 -2.09 24.51 -15.63
CA LYS A 100 -1.88 25.17 -16.94
C LYS A 100 -2.15 26.68 -16.89
N GLU A 101 -3.12 27.10 -16.10
CA GLU A 101 -3.69 28.45 -16.06
C GLU A 101 -3.24 29.20 -14.81
N ALA A 102 -1.95 29.07 -14.46
CA ALA A 102 -1.31 29.61 -13.26
C ALA A 102 -2.10 30.73 -12.55
N ALA A 103 -2.58 30.45 -11.34
CA ALA A 103 -3.50 31.34 -10.63
C ALA A 103 -2.91 32.74 -10.39
N ASN A 104 -3.72 33.77 -10.63
CA ASN A 104 -3.33 35.17 -10.41
C ASN A 104 -3.05 35.51 -8.93
N ASP A 105 -3.55 34.69 -8.00
CA ASP A 105 -3.30 34.82 -6.57
C ASP A 105 -1.94 34.20 -6.18
N PRO A 106 -0.99 34.96 -5.59
CA PRO A 106 0.33 34.45 -5.21
C PRO A 106 0.26 33.24 -4.28
N ARG A 107 -0.69 33.20 -3.35
CA ARG A 107 -0.82 32.08 -2.41
C ARG A 107 -1.26 30.80 -3.12
N THR A 108 -2.20 30.91 -4.05
CA THR A 108 -2.65 29.79 -4.89
C THR A 108 -1.52 29.30 -5.81
N LYS A 109 -0.69 30.22 -6.32
CA LYS A 109 0.50 29.86 -7.11
C LYS A 109 1.52 29.06 -6.31
N ASP A 110 1.81 29.48 -5.07
CA ASP A 110 2.72 28.74 -4.18
C ASP A 110 2.13 27.37 -3.79
N ALA A 111 0.82 27.30 -3.52
CA ALA A 111 0.12 26.05 -3.26
C ALA A 111 0.20 25.07 -4.44
N LEU A 112 0.03 25.56 -5.68
CA LEU A 112 0.21 24.76 -6.89
C LEU A 112 1.64 24.22 -6.99
N LYS A 113 2.65 25.05 -6.72
CA LYS A 113 4.05 24.60 -6.75
C LYS A 113 4.31 23.48 -5.72
N ILE A 114 3.83 23.66 -4.49
CA ILE A 114 3.96 22.62 -3.45
C ILE A 114 3.25 21.34 -3.89
N CYS A 115 2.03 21.46 -4.41
CA CYS A 115 1.26 20.33 -4.90
C CYS A 115 2.01 19.58 -6.02
N ASP A 116 2.57 20.27 -7.01
CA ASP A 116 3.38 19.68 -8.08
C ASP A 116 4.57 18.89 -7.52
N GLU A 117 5.35 19.51 -6.62
CA GLU A 117 6.52 18.87 -6.00
C GLU A 117 6.16 17.61 -5.19
N VAL A 118 5.05 17.60 -4.45
CA VAL A 118 4.66 16.42 -3.66
C VAL A 118 4.01 15.33 -4.52
N LEU A 119 3.30 15.67 -5.59
CA LEU A 119 2.75 14.68 -6.51
C LEU A 119 3.85 13.98 -7.32
N ASP A 120 4.91 14.69 -7.70
CA ASP A 120 6.10 14.07 -8.30
C ASP A 120 6.78 13.09 -7.32
N ARG A 121 6.89 13.45 -6.04
CA ARG A 121 7.37 12.51 -5.00
C ARG A 121 6.46 11.30 -4.83
N SER A 122 5.14 11.48 -4.92
CA SER A 122 4.19 10.36 -4.90
C SER A 122 4.48 9.37 -6.04
N ILE A 123 4.67 9.88 -7.26
CA ILE A 123 5.06 9.07 -8.42
C ILE A 123 6.38 8.32 -8.18
N GLU A 124 7.38 8.98 -7.59
CA GLU A 124 8.67 8.35 -7.27
C GLU A 124 8.52 7.21 -6.26
N GLU A 125 7.76 7.39 -5.19
CA GLU A 125 7.54 6.36 -4.17
C GLU A 125 6.73 5.16 -4.72
N ILE A 126 5.75 5.39 -5.60
CA ILE A 126 5.03 4.30 -6.27
C ILE A 126 5.96 3.51 -7.19
N LYS A 127 6.78 4.18 -8.00
CA LYS A 127 7.77 3.52 -8.87
C LYS A 127 8.81 2.75 -8.07
N ARG A 128 9.28 3.34 -6.97
CA ARG A 128 10.22 2.71 -6.05
C ARG A 128 9.63 1.43 -5.45
N SER A 129 8.38 1.48 -5.03
CA SER A 129 7.61 0.33 -4.55
C SER A 129 7.55 -0.79 -5.59
N PHE A 130 7.18 -0.46 -6.83
CA PHE A 130 7.16 -1.43 -7.93
C PHE A 130 8.53 -2.11 -8.15
N SER A 131 9.61 -1.34 -8.15
CA SER A 131 10.96 -1.86 -8.39
C SER A 131 11.39 -2.96 -7.40
N LYS A 132 10.81 -2.98 -6.20
CA LYS A 132 11.07 -4.03 -5.21
C LYS A 132 10.15 -5.24 -5.36
N ILE A 133 8.89 -5.01 -5.74
CA ILE A 133 7.94 -6.09 -6.03
C ILE A 133 8.37 -6.91 -7.25
N ASP A 134 8.96 -6.26 -8.26
CA ASP A 134 9.48 -6.91 -9.47
C ASP A 134 10.72 -7.79 -9.22
N SER A 135 11.24 -7.83 -7.99
CA SER A 135 12.35 -8.71 -7.65
C SER A 135 11.96 -10.20 -7.79
N ASN A 136 12.86 -10.99 -8.37
CA ASN A 136 12.70 -12.44 -8.52
C ASN A 136 12.91 -13.21 -7.22
N ASP A 137 13.49 -12.57 -6.20
CA ASP A 137 13.70 -13.17 -4.89
C ASP A 137 12.52 -12.89 -3.96
N LEU A 138 11.55 -13.81 -3.98
CA LEU A 138 10.35 -13.72 -3.16
C LEU A 138 10.66 -13.72 -1.65
N ASN A 139 11.73 -14.40 -1.22
CA ASN A 139 12.12 -14.40 0.20
C ASN A 139 12.62 -13.02 0.62
N LYS A 140 13.40 -12.36 -0.24
CA LYS A 140 13.87 -11.00 0.00
C LYS A 140 12.73 -9.99 -0.06
N LEU A 141 11.80 -10.14 -1.00
CA LEU A 141 10.58 -9.34 -1.05
C LEU A 141 9.81 -9.41 0.28
N ILE A 142 9.49 -10.61 0.77
CA ILE A 142 8.70 -10.79 1.99
C ILE A 142 9.45 -10.32 3.25
N LYS A 143 10.75 -10.58 3.36
CA LYS A 143 11.49 -10.35 4.61
C LYS A 143 12.08 -8.95 4.74
N GLU A 144 12.45 -8.34 3.62
CA GLU A 144 13.19 -7.08 3.61
C GLU A 144 12.39 -5.96 2.96
N TYR A 145 11.72 -6.22 1.83
CA TYR A 145 11.16 -5.12 1.04
C TYR A 145 9.68 -4.83 1.29
N ILE A 146 8.89 -5.79 1.77
CA ILE A 146 7.43 -5.60 1.86
C ILE A 146 7.04 -4.43 2.78
N TYR A 147 7.81 -4.24 3.87
CA TYR A 147 7.62 -3.10 4.78
C TYR A 147 7.99 -1.77 4.14
N ASP A 148 9.10 -1.75 3.39
CA ASP A 148 9.52 -0.58 2.64
C ASP A 148 8.47 -0.21 1.57
N VAL A 149 7.98 -1.19 0.81
CA VAL A 149 6.91 -1.03 -0.20
C VAL A 149 5.65 -0.45 0.45
N ARG A 150 5.21 -1.03 1.57
CA ARG A 150 4.04 -0.52 2.32
C ARG A 150 4.27 0.91 2.81
N SER A 151 5.48 1.22 3.29
CA SER A 151 5.85 2.55 3.76
C SER A 151 5.82 3.57 2.61
N TRP A 152 6.44 3.27 1.47
CA TRP A 152 6.48 4.16 0.32
C TRP A 152 5.09 4.39 -0.29
N LEU A 153 4.25 3.37 -0.39
CA LEU A 153 2.85 3.55 -0.79
C LEU A 153 2.06 4.41 0.20
N SER A 154 2.29 4.24 1.51
CA SER A 154 1.66 5.10 2.52
C SER A 154 2.14 6.56 2.40
N SER A 155 3.43 6.76 2.08
CA SER A 155 3.98 8.09 1.79
C SER A 155 3.36 8.70 0.53
N ALA A 156 3.15 7.92 -0.54
CA ALA A 156 2.50 8.37 -1.77
C ALA A 156 1.08 8.92 -1.50
N VAL A 157 0.26 8.17 -0.76
CA VAL A 157 -1.08 8.63 -0.32
C VAL A 157 -0.97 9.92 0.50
N THR A 158 0.00 9.99 1.41
CA THR A 158 0.21 11.18 2.25
C THR A 158 0.61 12.40 1.41
N PHE A 159 1.41 12.23 0.36
CA PHE A 159 1.80 13.31 -0.53
C PHE A 159 0.62 13.84 -1.36
N GLU A 160 -0.28 12.96 -1.81
CA GLU A 160 -1.50 13.38 -2.49
C GLU A 160 -2.40 14.21 -1.58
N GLU A 161 -2.59 13.80 -0.31
CA GLU A 161 -3.33 14.59 0.69
C GLU A 161 -2.60 15.91 1.02
N THR A 162 -1.26 15.89 1.10
CA THR A 162 -0.45 17.10 1.32
C THR A 162 -0.63 18.12 0.18
N CYS A 163 -0.77 17.65 -1.06
CA CYS A 163 -1.13 18.54 -2.17
C CYS A 163 -2.47 19.23 -1.91
N ILE A 164 -3.50 18.49 -1.47
CA ILE A 164 -4.83 19.04 -1.20
C ILE A 164 -4.75 20.06 -0.04
N ASP A 165 -4.01 19.72 1.03
CA ASP A 165 -3.80 20.57 2.20
C ASP A 165 -3.01 21.85 1.86
N ALA A 166 -2.16 21.85 0.83
CA ALA A 166 -1.43 23.04 0.41
C ALA A 166 -2.36 24.21 0.02
N PHE A 167 -3.61 23.89 -0.37
CA PHE A 167 -4.62 24.89 -0.70
C PHE A 167 -5.40 25.41 0.52
N ALA A 168 -5.09 24.95 1.73
CA ALA A 168 -5.73 25.44 2.95
C ALA A 168 -5.53 26.96 3.07
N ASN A 169 -6.66 27.68 3.15
CA ASN A 169 -6.72 29.15 3.22
C ASN A 169 -6.28 29.90 1.95
N THR A 170 -6.25 29.23 0.79
CA THR A 170 -6.23 29.92 -0.51
C THR A 170 -7.60 30.54 -0.80
N THR A 171 -7.64 31.58 -1.64
CA THR A 171 -8.92 32.14 -2.12
C THR A 171 -9.36 31.45 -3.40
N GLY A 172 -10.67 31.25 -3.57
CA GLY A 172 -11.24 30.66 -4.79
C GLY A 172 -11.53 29.17 -4.66
N ASP A 173 -11.70 28.49 -5.81
CA ASP A 173 -12.17 27.09 -5.88
C ASP A 173 -11.08 26.10 -6.34
N THR A 174 -9.83 26.53 -6.44
CA THR A 174 -8.71 25.71 -6.93
C THR A 174 -8.45 24.49 -6.06
N GLY A 175 -8.47 24.64 -4.73
CA GLY A 175 -8.29 23.50 -3.81
C GLY A 175 -9.37 22.43 -3.98
N GLU A 176 -10.64 22.85 -4.13
CA GLU A 176 -11.76 21.94 -4.39
C GLU A 176 -11.67 21.27 -5.77
N LYS A 177 -11.20 22.00 -6.79
CA LYS A 177 -10.89 21.41 -8.09
C LYS A 177 -9.79 20.37 -7.98
N MET A 178 -8.70 20.67 -7.25
CA MET A 178 -7.57 19.77 -7.08
C MET A 178 -7.98 18.50 -6.33
N LYS A 179 -8.78 18.62 -5.28
CA LYS A 179 -9.37 17.48 -4.57
C LYS A 179 -10.19 16.57 -5.48
N LYS A 180 -10.96 17.14 -6.41
CA LYS A 180 -11.72 16.35 -7.41
C LYS A 180 -10.82 15.69 -8.44
N ILE A 181 -9.80 16.40 -8.90
CA ILE A 181 -8.79 15.90 -9.86
C ILE A 181 -8.05 14.70 -9.25
N LEU A 182 -7.61 14.80 -7.99
CA LEU A 182 -6.83 13.76 -7.32
C LEU A 182 -7.66 12.62 -6.76
N LYS A 183 -9.00 12.73 -6.73
CA LYS A 183 -9.86 11.70 -6.14
C LYS A 183 -9.53 10.29 -6.65
N THR A 184 -9.44 10.11 -7.97
CA THR A 184 -9.16 8.80 -8.56
C THR A 184 -7.73 8.34 -8.27
N ALA A 185 -6.75 9.25 -8.24
CA ALA A 185 -5.39 8.92 -7.84
C ALA A 185 -5.34 8.41 -6.39
N ASN A 186 -5.97 9.10 -5.44
CA ASN A 186 -6.00 8.70 -4.02
C ASN A 186 -6.68 7.33 -3.84
N GLU A 187 -7.77 7.09 -4.56
CA GLU A 187 -8.42 5.79 -4.58
C GLU A 187 -7.48 4.70 -5.11
N LEU A 188 -6.77 4.94 -6.22
CA LEU A 188 -5.82 3.98 -6.80
C LEU A 188 -4.59 3.72 -5.91
N SER A 189 -4.04 4.76 -5.28
CA SER A 189 -2.94 4.64 -4.33
C SER A 189 -3.36 3.84 -3.09
N SER A 190 -4.60 4.04 -2.62
CA SER A 190 -5.18 3.23 -1.55
C SER A 190 -5.40 1.77 -1.97
N VAL A 191 -5.90 1.53 -3.19
CA VAL A 191 -6.03 0.20 -3.77
C VAL A 191 -4.67 -0.53 -3.80
N ALA A 192 -3.61 0.14 -4.26
CA ALA A 192 -2.27 -0.43 -4.29
C ALA A 192 -1.78 -0.84 -2.89
N LEU A 193 -2.01 0.00 -1.89
CA LEU A 193 -1.66 -0.27 -0.49
C LEU A 193 -2.44 -1.47 0.08
N ASP A 194 -3.74 -1.57 -0.20
CA ASP A 194 -4.59 -2.69 0.24
C ASP A 194 -4.17 -4.02 -0.42
N ILE A 195 -3.83 -4.00 -1.71
CA ILE A 195 -3.35 -5.17 -2.44
C ILE A 195 -2.04 -5.68 -1.82
N VAL A 196 -1.08 -4.78 -1.56
CA VAL A 196 0.21 -5.14 -0.94
C VAL A 196 0.01 -5.64 0.49
N GLY A 197 -0.87 -5.01 1.27
CA GLY A 197 -1.18 -5.46 2.63
C GLY A 197 -1.79 -6.86 2.67
N ASN A 198 -2.75 -7.14 1.79
CA ASN A 198 -3.34 -8.48 1.68
C ASN A 198 -2.32 -9.52 1.17
N PHE A 199 -1.42 -9.15 0.26
CA PHE A 199 -0.33 -10.01 -0.19
C PHE A 199 0.62 -10.36 0.97
N GLU A 200 0.99 -9.37 1.79
CA GLU A 200 1.77 -9.57 3.02
C GLU A 200 1.06 -10.56 3.97
N GLU A 201 -0.22 -10.34 4.26
CA GLU A 201 -1.01 -11.20 5.15
C GLU A 201 -1.08 -12.64 4.65
N GLN A 202 -1.29 -12.84 3.35
CA GLN A 202 -1.33 -14.18 2.75
C GLN A 202 0.03 -14.88 2.84
N MET A 203 1.12 -14.17 2.57
CA MET A 203 2.45 -14.75 2.64
C MET A 203 2.88 -15.07 4.06
N VAL A 204 2.55 -14.22 5.04
CA VAL A 204 2.74 -14.52 6.46
C VAL A 204 1.86 -15.70 6.89
N GLY A 205 0.62 -15.78 6.41
CA GLY A 205 -0.27 -16.91 6.66
C GLY A 205 0.28 -18.25 6.16
N LEU A 206 0.89 -18.26 4.97
CA LEU A 206 1.61 -19.41 4.39
C LEU A 206 2.89 -19.75 5.19
N GLN A 207 3.63 -18.77 5.69
CA GLN A 207 4.78 -18.99 6.58
C GLN A 207 4.35 -19.58 7.94
N GLY A 208 3.16 -19.23 8.42
CA GLY A 208 2.52 -19.76 9.62
C GLY A 208 2.15 -21.25 9.55
N LEU A 209 2.22 -21.87 8.36
CA LEU A 209 2.14 -23.33 8.18
C LEU A 209 3.45 -24.07 8.56
N GLY A 210 4.46 -23.36 9.07
CA GLY A 210 5.65 -23.96 9.68
C GLY A 210 6.94 -23.88 8.87
N ILE A 211 7.12 -22.88 7.99
CA ILE A 211 8.39 -22.71 7.25
C ILE A 211 9.33 -21.67 7.89
N THR A 212 8.83 -20.72 8.69
CA THR A 212 9.70 -19.91 9.59
C THR A 212 8.95 -19.36 10.80
N ASN A 213 9.47 -19.60 12.01
CA ASN A 213 8.94 -19.14 13.31
C ASN A 213 9.07 -17.61 13.56
N ARG A 214 8.76 -16.76 12.59
CA ARG A 214 8.70 -15.30 12.81
C ARG A 214 7.27 -14.82 12.67
N ARG A 215 6.55 -14.88 13.78
CA ARG A 215 5.26 -14.22 13.95
C ARG A 215 5.52 -12.71 14.01
N LEU A 216 5.36 -12.02 12.88
CA LEU A 216 5.36 -10.55 12.84
C LEU A 216 4.15 -10.05 13.65
N LEU A 217 4.39 -9.07 14.52
CA LEU A 217 3.33 -8.45 15.31
C LEU A 217 2.51 -7.54 14.37
N THR A 218 1.38 -8.03 13.87
CA THR A 218 0.31 -7.20 13.30
C THR A 218 -0.47 -6.47 14.40
N ALA A 219 0.26 -5.86 15.34
CA ALA A 219 -0.28 -5.24 16.54
C ALA A 219 0.15 -3.78 16.61
N GLU A 220 -0.82 -2.87 16.65
CA GLU A 220 -0.58 -1.47 16.91
C GLU A 220 -0.28 -1.29 18.40
N ALA A 221 0.89 -0.75 18.73
CA ALA A 221 1.30 -0.56 20.11
C ALA A 221 1.54 0.90 20.45
N GLU A 222 0.97 1.35 21.56
CA GLU A 222 1.32 2.62 22.19
C GLU A 222 2.13 2.34 23.46
N TYR A 223 3.26 3.02 23.63
CA TYR A 223 4.12 2.88 24.80
C TYR A 223 4.37 4.24 25.44
N GLN A 224 3.85 4.43 26.65
CA GLN A 224 4.12 5.60 27.49
C GLN A 224 3.97 6.96 26.78
N ASN A 225 2.92 7.12 25.96
CA ASN A 225 2.60 8.40 25.31
C ASN A 225 2.48 9.55 26.34
N ARG A 226 3.05 10.72 26.04
CA ARG A 226 3.03 11.92 26.91
C ARG A 226 2.72 13.20 26.12
N GLY A 227 2.28 14.23 26.83
CA GLY A 227 1.99 15.56 26.27
C GLY A 227 0.52 15.78 25.92
N SER A 228 0.23 16.95 25.35
CA SER A 228 -1.13 17.27 24.87
C SER A 228 -1.53 16.31 23.75
N GLY A 229 -2.72 15.71 23.82
CA GLY A 229 -3.21 14.71 22.86
C GLY A 229 -2.76 13.26 23.10
N ALA A 230 -1.92 13.00 24.12
CA ALA A 230 -1.45 11.66 24.49
C ALA A 230 -2.45 10.84 25.32
N ASN A 231 -3.54 11.46 25.78
CA ASN A 231 -4.59 10.75 26.52
C ASN A 231 -5.20 9.64 25.63
N THR A 232 -5.20 8.42 26.13
CA THR A 232 -5.63 7.22 25.41
C THR A 232 -7.11 6.86 25.61
N ASP A 233 -7.82 7.53 26.50
CA ASP A 233 -9.14 7.15 27.01
C ASP A 233 -10.23 7.22 25.93
N LYS A 234 -9.98 7.93 24.84
CA LYS A 234 -10.88 8.07 23.68
C LYS A 234 -10.30 7.44 22.40
N ARG A 235 -9.30 6.55 22.51
CA ARG A 235 -8.72 5.90 21.33
C ARG A 235 -9.69 4.90 20.72
N VAL A 236 -9.67 4.79 19.39
CA VAL A 236 -10.39 3.76 18.66
C VAL A 236 -9.87 2.39 19.09
N THR A 237 -10.77 1.42 19.31
CA THR A 237 -10.41 0.07 19.72
C THR A 237 -10.06 -0.77 18.49
N TRP A 238 -8.78 -0.88 18.17
CA TRP A 238 -8.28 -1.75 17.11
C TRP A 238 -8.19 -3.20 17.60
N LYS A 239 -8.44 -4.16 16.70
CA LYS A 239 -8.53 -5.59 17.01
C LYS A 239 -7.23 -6.17 17.62
N ASN A 240 -6.07 -5.57 17.33
CA ASN A 240 -4.77 -6.00 17.83
C ASN A 240 -4.02 -4.89 18.60
N TYR A 241 -4.74 -3.92 19.17
CA TYR A 241 -4.12 -2.83 19.93
C TYR A 241 -3.49 -3.30 21.24
N ILE A 242 -2.22 -2.96 21.48
CA ILE A 242 -1.48 -3.27 22.71
C ILE A 242 -1.08 -1.98 23.42
N LYS A 243 -1.70 -1.72 24.58
CA LYS A 243 -1.33 -0.60 25.47
C LYS A 243 -0.17 -1.00 26.38
N ASN A 244 0.91 -0.22 26.36
CA ASN A 244 2.11 -0.41 27.19
C ASN A 244 2.69 -1.84 27.16
N PRO A 245 3.09 -2.35 25.98
CA PRO A 245 3.82 -3.62 25.89
C PRO A 245 5.14 -3.62 26.67
N PRO A 246 5.74 -4.80 26.90
CA PRO A 246 7.05 -4.92 27.54
C PRO A 246 8.12 -4.06 26.85
N GLN A 247 8.99 -3.44 27.65
CA GLN A 247 9.98 -2.48 27.15
C GLN A 247 11.01 -3.14 26.22
N ASP A 248 11.37 -4.40 26.45
CA ASP A 248 12.27 -5.18 25.58
C ASP A 248 11.68 -5.44 24.19
N VAL A 249 10.35 -5.48 24.09
CA VAL A 249 9.65 -5.59 22.80
C VAL A 249 9.70 -4.25 22.06
N ILE A 250 9.39 -3.14 22.74
CA ILE A 250 9.35 -1.80 22.10
C ILE A 250 10.73 -1.24 21.80
N ALA A 251 11.76 -1.59 22.59
CA ALA A 251 13.13 -1.16 22.33
C ALA A 251 13.63 -1.58 20.94
N LYS A 252 13.07 -2.64 20.34
CA LYS A 252 13.37 -3.08 18.97
C LYS A 252 12.90 -2.09 17.90
N PHE A 253 12.00 -1.18 18.26
CA PHE A 253 11.45 -0.15 17.38
C PHE A 253 12.02 1.25 17.72
N ALA A 254 12.99 1.34 18.63
CA ALA A 254 13.63 2.60 18.97
C ALA A 254 14.39 3.19 17.76
N PRO A 255 14.50 4.54 17.66
CA PRO A 255 15.08 5.19 16.48
C PRO A 255 16.48 4.67 16.08
N GLY A 256 17.37 4.36 17.02
CA GLY A 256 18.72 3.86 16.75
C GLY A 256 18.77 2.40 16.27
N VAL A 257 17.64 1.70 16.32
CA VAL A 257 17.46 0.38 15.70
C VAL A 257 16.88 0.53 14.29
N VAL A 258 15.86 1.37 14.13
CA VAL A 258 15.11 1.49 12.86
C VAL A 258 15.73 2.44 11.85
N LEU A 259 16.41 3.51 12.27
CA LEU A 259 17.01 4.52 11.38
C LEU A 259 18.43 4.16 10.92
N ARG A 260 18.81 2.89 10.97
CA ARG A 260 20.12 2.44 10.51
C ARG A 260 20.19 2.53 8.98
N ALA A 261 21.16 3.29 8.46
CA ALA A 261 21.40 3.45 7.03
C ALA A 261 22.47 2.45 6.54
N GLY A 262 22.92 2.55 5.28
CA GLY A 262 23.77 1.57 4.59
C GLY A 262 25.11 1.16 5.27
N ASP A 263 25.52 1.81 6.35
CA ASP A 263 26.64 1.40 7.23
C ASP A 263 26.17 0.64 8.49
N ASN A 264 24.89 0.28 8.55
CA ASN A 264 24.17 -0.28 9.70
C ASN A 264 24.21 0.61 10.96
N THR A 265 24.36 1.92 10.81
CA THR A 265 24.35 2.90 11.91
C THR A 265 23.32 4.01 11.68
N ASP A 266 22.93 4.68 12.76
CA ASP A 266 22.12 5.90 12.79
C ASP A 266 22.97 7.18 12.74
N GLY A 267 24.28 7.06 12.47
CA GLY A 267 25.23 8.16 12.54
C GLY A 267 24.92 9.32 11.59
N TRP A 268 24.20 9.07 10.50
CA TRP A 268 23.72 10.11 9.59
C TRP A 268 22.79 11.11 10.28
N VAL A 269 21.99 10.69 11.27
CA VAL A 269 21.04 11.56 11.98
C VAL A 269 21.80 12.63 12.76
N THR A 270 22.85 12.25 13.48
CA THR A 270 23.66 13.21 14.26
C THR A 270 24.35 14.26 13.39
N LYS A 271 24.69 13.92 12.14
CA LYS A 271 25.30 14.85 11.17
C LYS A 271 24.35 15.96 10.71
N THR A 272 23.04 15.78 10.89
CA THR A 272 22.03 16.79 10.53
C THR A 272 21.96 17.96 11.52
N GLY A 273 22.53 17.81 12.72
CA GLY A 273 22.42 18.80 13.80
C GLY A 273 21.07 18.79 14.53
N VAL A 274 20.15 17.89 14.16
CA VAL A 274 18.86 17.72 14.87
C VAL A 274 19.09 16.98 16.19
N PRO A 275 18.51 17.44 17.32
CA PRO A 275 18.54 16.70 18.58
C PRO A 275 17.99 15.28 18.40
N TYR A 276 18.76 14.28 18.81
CA TYR A 276 18.48 12.87 18.53
C TYR A 276 18.71 11.99 19.75
N GLU A 277 17.67 11.25 20.15
CA GLU A 277 17.76 10.20 21.17
C GLU A 277 17.57 8.85 20.47
N PRO A 278 18.62 8.03 20.31
CA PRO A 278 18.53 6.75 19.60
C PRO A 278 17.77 5.66 20.37
N GLY A 279 17.70 5.80 21.70
CA GLY A 279 17.02 4.86 22.57
C GLY A 279 15.57 5.26 22.90
N MET A 280 15.01 4.60 23.90
CA MET A 280 13.78 5.07 24.53
C MET A 280 14.07 6.39 25.25
N MET A 281 13.21 7.39 25.10
CA MET A 281 13.33 8.65 25.85
C MET A 281 13.44 8.34 27.36
N LYS A 282 14.53 8.81 27.97
CA LYS A 282 14.75 8.67 29.41
C LYS A 282 13.74 9.56 30.14
N MET A 283 13.15 8.98 31.19
CA MET A 283 12.23 9.68 32.08
C MET A 283 12.97 10.62 33.02
#